data_AF-A0A954I160-F1
#
_entry.id   AF-A0A954I160-F1
#
_cell.length_a   1.000
_cell.length_b   1.000
_cell.length_c   1.000
_cell.angle_alpha   90.00
_cell.angle_beta   90.00
_cell.angle_gamma   90.00
#
_symmetry.space_group_name_H-M   'P 1'
#
loop_
_entity.id
_entity.type
_entity.pdbx_description
1 polymer ?
#
loop_
_entity_poly.entity_id
_entity_poly.type
_entity_poly.pdbx_seq_one_letter_code
_entity_poly.pdbx_strand_id
1 'polypeptide(L)'
;MDDQSTSIAQHVRVMQIIAGALVMGAVAFALISTLVLGSLSAQPEGQIISLIGIGWAAVSVVAHFVVPDVIAQAALKSRPESDAASLCGVYLTKTIVAMALLEGAAFLNLVALTVEHNWWSLAVAGGLVFLMLVQMPTLTRVQQWIEIQQMNSE
;
A
#
# COMPACT_ATOMS: atom_id res chain seq x y z
N MET A 1 22.60 -20.45 10.64
CA MET A 1 21.37 -20.24 9.84
C MET A 1 20.21 -19.74 10.68
N ASP A 2 20.11 -20.14 11.96
CA ASP A 2 19.02 -19.69 12.85
C ASP A 2 19.00 -18.18 13.09
N ASP A 3 20.15 -17.54 13.35
CA ASP A 3 20.21 -16.13 13.74
C ASP A 3 19.74 -15.16 12.63
N GLN A 4 20.14 -15.43 11.38
CA GLN A 4 19.73 -14.64 10.21
C GLN A 4 18.23 -14.78 9.90
N SER A 5 17.67 -15.99 10.05
CA SER A 5 16.23 -16.23 9.83
C SER A 5 15.36 -15.49 10.85
N THR A 6 15.83 -15.43 12.11
CA THR A 6 15.15 -14.71 13.19
C THR A 6 15.18 -13.20 12.95
N SER A 7 16.31 -12.68 12.47
CA SER A 7 16.44 -11.27 12.08
C SER A 7 15.49 -10.88 10.94
N ILE A 8 15.42 -11.67 9.86
CA ILE A 8 14.49 -11.40 8.74
C ILE A 8 13.04 -11.43 9.22
N ALA A 9 12.65 -12.42 10.03
CA ALA A 9 11.30 -12.51 10.57
C ALA A 9 10.91 -11.28 11.41
N GLN A 10 11.85 -10.71 12.17
CA GLN A 10 11.63 -9.47 12.91
C GLN A 10 11.38 -8.28 11.95
N HIS A 11 12.16 -8.14 10.89
CA HIS A 11 11.96 -7.10 9.88
C HIS A 11 10.59 -7.23 9.19
N VAL A 12 10.19 -8.45 8.83
CA VAL A 12 8.89 -8.72 8.21
C VAL A 12 7.75 -8.35 9.16
N ARG A 13 7.87 -8.63 10.45
CA ARG A 13 6.86 -8.23 11.44
C ARG A 13 6.68 -6.71 11.47
N VAL A 14 7.77 -5.94 11.42
CA VAL A 14 7.69 -4.47 11.33
C VAL A 14 7.00 -4.04 10.05
N MET A 15 7.32 -4.63 8.90
CA MET A 15 6.64 -4.35 7.63
C MET A 15 5.13 -4.63 7.72
N GLN A 16 4.73 -5.74 8.35
CA GLN A 16 3.33 -6.11 8.53
C GLN A 16 2.58 -5.14 9.45
N ILE A 17 3.22 -4.66 10.52
CA ILE A 17 2.63 -3.65 11.41
C ILE A 17 2.36 -2.36 10.64
N ILE A 18 3.34 -1.89 9.86
CA ILE A 18 3.19 -0.66 9.07
C ILE A 18 2.11 -0.84 7.99
N ALA A 19 2.15 -1.93 7.23
CA ALA A 19 1.14 -2.24 6.22
C ALA A 19 -0.27 -2.33 6.83
N GLY A 20 -0.38 -3.00 7.98
CA GLY A 20 -1.62 -3.08 8.75
C GLY A 20 -2.11 -1.71 9.20
N ALA A 21 -1.23 -0.83 9.67
CA ALA A 21 -1.59 0.52 10.08
C ALA A 21 -2.16 1.36 8.91
N LEU A 22 -1.56 1.28 7.71
CA LEU A 22 -2.05 1.97 6.51
C LEU A 22 -3.45 1.47 6.11
N VAL A 23 -3.65 0.15 6.10
CA VAL A 23 -4.98 -0.43 5.82
C VAL A 23 -6.01 0.01 6.86
N MET A 24 -5.65 -0.07 8.15
CA MET A 24 -6.54 0.30 9.25
C MET A 24 -6.91 1.79 9.21
N GLY A 25 -6.01 2.67 8.78
CA GLY A 25 -6.30 4.08 8.57
C GLY A 25 -7.45 4.29 7.57
N ALA A 26 -7.35 3.67 6.39
CA ALA A 26 -8.40 3.75 5.36
C ALA A 26 -9.73 3.13 5.84
N VAL A 27 -9.68 1.97 6.51
CA VAL A 27 -10.87 1.30 7.05
C VAL A 27 -11.54 2.16 8.13
N ALA A 28 -10.77 2.72 9.07
CA ALA A 28 -11.31 3.58 10.12
C ALA A 28 -11.98 4.82 9.52
N PHE A 29 -11.36 5.44 8.50
CA PHE A 29 -11.97 6.59 7.86
C PHE A 29 -13.25 6.23 7.10
N ALA A 30 -13.30 5.06 6.44
CA ALA A 30 -14.52 4.57 5.81
C ALA A 30 -15.66 4.36 6.84
N LEU A 31 -15.35 3.79 8.00
CA LEU A 31 -16.31 3.60 9.08
C LEU A 31 -16.81 4.94 9.64
N ILE A 32 -15.92 5.92 9.85
CA ILE A 32 -16.30 7.25 10.31
C ILE A 32 -17.20 7.94 9.26
N SER A 33 -16.79 7.93 7.99
CA SER A 33 -17.54 8.52 6.88
C SER A 33 -18.95 7.93 6.76
N THR A 34 -19.09 6.61 6.90
CA THR A 34 -20.38 5.94 6.70
C THR A 34 -21.27 5.93 7.93
N LEU A 35 -20.72 5.61 9.11
CA LEU A 35 -21.49 5.40 10.34
C LEU A 35 -21.67 6.68 11.16
N VAL A 36 -20.67 7.56 11.19
CA VAL A 36 -20.70 8.77 12.01
C VAL A 36 -21.23 9.95 11.20
N LEU A 37 -20.72 10.13 9.98
CA LEU A 37 -21.14 11.24 9.11
C LEU A 37 -22.39 10.93 8.29
N GLY A 38 -22.79 9.66 8.17
CA GLY A 38 -23.99 9.28 7.43
C GLY A 38 -23.88 9.50 5.92
N SER A 39 -22.67 9.45 5.35
CA SER A 39 -22.41 9.82 3.94
C SER A 39 -23.15 8.96 2.90
N LEU A 40 -23.71 7.80 3.31
CA LEU A 40 -24.53 6.94 2.44
C LEU A 40 -26.03 7.23 2.51
N SER A 41 -26.48 8.03 3.48
CA SER A 41 -27.89 8.32 3.71
C SER A 41 -28.37 9.58 2.99
N ALA A 42 -27.45 10.46 2.58
CA ALA A 42 -27.81 11.66 1.81
C ALA A 42 -27.93 11.35 0.32
N GLN A 43 -28.60 12.24 -0.41
CA GLN A 43 -28.67 12.13 -1.87
C GLN A 43 -27.35 12.59 -2.50
N PRO A 44 -26.91 11.98 -3.62
CA PRO A 44 -25.70 12.41 -4.30
C PRO A 44 -25.76 13.87 -4.76
N GLU A 45 -24.75 14.66 -4.37
CA GLU A 45 -24.61 16.06 -4.75
C GLU A 45 -23.34 16.25 -5.59
N GLY A 46 -23.50 16.27 -6.91
CA GLY A 46 -22.36 16.36 -7.84
C GLY A 46 -21.60 15.04 -7.98
N GLN A 47 -20.59 15.05 -8.86
CA GLN A 47 -19.79 13.86 -9.21
C GLN A 47 -18.34 14.19 -9.57
N ILE A 48 -17.94 15.46 -9.52
CA ILE A 48 -16.67 15.91 -10.07
C ILE A 48 -15.51 15.35 -9.24
N ILE A 49 -15.60 15.45 -7.91
CA ILE A 49 -14.57 14.96 -6.99
C ILE A 49 -14.50 13.43 -7.07
N SER A 50 -15.64 12.77 -7.16
CA SER A 50 -15.73 11.32 -7.27
C SER A 50 -15.12 10.82 -8.59
N LEU A 51 -15.34 11.52 -9.71
CA LEU A 51 -14.73 11.20 -11.00
C LEU A 51 -13.21 11.40 -10.98
N ILE A 52 -12.73 12.46 -10.34
CA ILE A 52 -11.30 12.66 -10.07
C ILE A 52 -10.77 11.53 -9.19
N GLY A 53 -11.53 11.10 -8.18
CA GLY A 53 -11.21 9.96 -7.32
C GLY A 53 -11.00 8.66 -8.07
N ILE A 54 -11.85 8.33 -9.06
CA ILE A 54 -11.65 7.18 -9.95
C ILE A 54 -10.41 7.36 -10.81
N GLY A 55 -10.24 8.52 -11.44
CA GLY A 55 -9.09 8.80 -12.29
C GLY A 55 -7.78 8.64 -11.52
N TRP A 56 -7.74 9.16 -10.29
CA TRP A 56 -6.60 9.04 -9.39
C TRP A 56 -6.39 7.60 -8.93
N ALA A 57 -7.45 6.86 -8.62
CA ALA A 57 -7.36 5.45 -8.29
C ALA A 57 -6.74 4.63 -9.42
N ALA A 58 -7.16 4.87 -10.67
CA ALA A 58 -6.59 4.20 -11.84
C ALA A 58 -5.09 4.51 -11.99
N VAL A 59 -4.70 5.78 -11.89
CA VAL A 59 -3.28 6.18 -11.96
C VAL A 59 -2.47 5.59 -10.81
N SER A 60 -2.98 5.63 -9.58
CA SER A 60 -2.32 5.05 -8.40
C SER A 60 -2.12 3.55 -8.54
N VAL A 61 -3.10 2.81 -9.07
CA VAL A 61 -2.97 1.37 -9.32
C VAL A 61 -1.86 1.09 -10.33
N VAL A 62 -1.80 1.85 -11.44
CA VAL A 62 -0.73 1.70 -12.43
C VAL A 62 0.63 2.06 -11.81
N ALA A 63 0.71 3.19 -11.09
CA ALA A 63 1.93 3.64 -10.43
C ALA A 63 2.42 2.63 -9.39
N HIS A 64 1.51 1.95 -8.69
CA HIS A 64 1.85 0.90 -7.73
C HIS A 64 2.67 -0.24 -8.36
N PHE A 65 2.51 -0.55 -9.65
CA PHE A 65 3.31 -1.59 -10.30
C PHE A 65 4.69 -1.11 -10.75
N VAL A 66 4.92 0.20 -10.90
CA VAL A 66 6.15 0.75 -11.50
C VAL A 66 7.04 1.42 -10.44
N VAL A 67 6.45 2.28 -9.62
CA VAL A 67 7.18 3.13 -8.67
C VAL A 67 7.97 2.32 -7.63
N PRO A 68 7.42 1.26 -7.00
CA PRO A 68 8.16 0.48 -6.01
C PRO A 68 9.43 -0.16 -6.58
N ASP A 69 9.38 -0.64 -7.82
CA ASP A 69 10.52 -1.28 -8.46
C ASP A 69 11.60 -0.27 -8.86
N VAL A 70 11.20 0.92 -9.33
CA VAL A 70 12.13 2.03 -9.59
C VAL A 70 12.86 2.43 -8.30
N ILE A 71 12.13 2.54 -7.18
CA ILE A 71 12.70 2.87 -5.88
C ILE A 71 13.66 1.77 -5.41
N ALA A 72 13.27 0.50 -5.55
CA ALA A 72 14.11 -0.62 -5.18
C ALA A 72 15.42 -0.61 -5.98
N GLN A 73 15.35 -0.46 -7.31
CA GLN A 73 16.53 -0.40 -8.17
C GLN A 73 17.43 0.80 -7.85
N ALA A 74 16.84 1.97 -7.61
CA ALA A 74 17.60 3.16 -7.20
C ALA A 74 18.34 2.94 -5.87
N ALA A 75 17.66 2.32 -4.89
CA ALA A 75 18.26 2.01 -3.60
C ALA A 75 19.43 1.01 -3.73
N LEU A 76 19.25 -0.06 -4.52
CA LEU A 76 20.29 -1.07 -4.78
C LEU A 76 21.53 -0.46 -5.47
N LYS A 77 21.35 0.46 -6.42
CA LYS A 77 22.50 1.16 -7.05
C LYS A 77 23.33 1.98 -6.06
N SER A 78 22.72 2.46 -4.98
CA SER A 78 23.40 3.25 -3.95
C SER A 78 24.06 2.41 -2.84
N ARG A 79 23.77 1.10 -2.81
CA ARG A 79 24.25 0.16 -1.78
C ARG A 79 24.68 -1.16 -2.43
N PRO A 80 25.94 -1.29 -2.88
CA PRO A 80 26.42 -2.51 -3.52
C PRO A 80 26.56 -3.70 -2.57
N GLU A 81 26.42 -3.50 -1.25
CA GLU A 81 26.44 -4.59 -0.29
C GLU A 81 25.17 -5.45 -0.38
N SER A 82 25.38 -6.73 -0.66
CA SER A 82 24.34 -7.79 -0.76
C SER A 82 23.93 -8.35 0.62
N ASP A 83 24.14 -7.57 1.69
CA ASP A 83 23.75 -8.00 3.03
C ASP A 83 22.22 -8.09 3.17
N ALA A 84 21.76 -9.16 3.81
CA ALA A 84 20.34 -9.47 3.94
C ALA A 84 19.56 -8.39 4.70
N ALA A 85 20.19 -7.74 5.69
CA ALA A 85 19.55 -6.65 6.43
C ALA A 85 19.37 -5.39 5.56
N SER A 86 20.37 -5.06 4.74
CA SER A 86 20.28 -3.97 3.76
C SER A 86 19.14 -4.21 2.76
N LEU A 87 19.07 -5.43 2.20
CA LEU A 87 18.03 -5.85 1.27
C LEU A 87 16.63 -5.82 1.91
N CYS A 88 16.49 -6.20 3.18
CA CYS A 88 15.24 -6.05 3.93
C CYS A 88 14.80 -4.59 4.01
N GLY A 89 15.73 -3.65 4.23
CA GLY A 89 15.43 -2.22 4.25
C GLY A 89 14.93 -1.68 2.89
N VAL A 90 15.51 -2.18 1.79
CA VAL A 90 15.03 -1.85 0.43
C VAL A 90 13.61 -2.38 0.22
N TYR A 91 13.36 -3.63 0.63
CA TYR A 91 12.03 -4.24 0.53
C TYR A 91 10.99 -3.47 1.37
N LEU A 92 11.32 -3.10 2.60
CA LEU A 92 10.45 -2.30 3.46
C LEU A 92 10.05 -1.00 2.75
N THR A 93 11.03 -0.27 2.22
CA THR A 93 10.80 1.03 1.57
C THR A 93 9.88 0.89 0.35
N LYS A 94 10.15 -0.08 -0.54
CA LYS A 94 9.30 -0.27 -1.73
C LYS A 94 7.87 -0.67 -1.34
N THR A 95 7.70 -1.50 -0.30
CA THR A 95 6.37 -1.93 0.16
C THR A 95 5.60 -0.77 0.77
N ILE A 96 6.22 0.07 1.60
CA ILE A 96 5.57 1.26 2.16
C ILE A 96 5.09 2.18 1.04
N VAL A 97 5.94 2.44 0.03
CA VAL A 97 5.56 3.31 -1.09
C VAL A 97 4.43 2.71 -1.92
N ALA A 98 4.48 1.41 -2.21
CA ALA A 98 3.40 0.71 -2.91
C ALA A 98 2.05 0.88 -2.18
N MET A 99 2.06 0.65 -0.87
CA MET A 99 0.87 0.73 -0.03
C MET A 99 0.35 2.17 0.10
N ALA A 100 1.24 3.16 0.25
CA ALA A 100 0.88 4.56 0.37
C ALA A 100 0.22 5.12 -0.91
N LEU A 101 0.64 4.66 -2.10
CA LEU A 101 0.00 5.05 -3.37
C LEU A 101 -1.47 4.61 -3.44
N LEU A 102 -1.75 3.37 -3.00
CA LEU A 102 -3.10 2.82 -2.94
C LEU A 102 -3.92 3.45 -1.81
N GLU A 103 -3.33 3.62 -0.64
CA GLU A 103 -3.94 4.28 0.52
C GLU A 103 -4.39 5.71 0.16
N GLY A 104 -3.51 6.52 -0.42
CA GLY A 104 -3.85 7.89 -0.82
C GLY A 104 -5.03 7.95 -1.79
N ALA A 105 -5.12 7.01 -2.73
CA ALA A 105 -6.27 6.91 -3.61
C ALA A 105 -7.55 6.44 -2.90
N ALA A 106 -7.44 5.53 -1.93
CA ALA A 106 -8.57 5.10 -1.11
C ALA A 106 -9.10 6.28 -0.29
N PHE A 107 -8.23 7.04 0.39
CA PHE A 107 -8.60 8.23 1.15
C PHE A 107 -9.27 9.29 0.27
N LEU A 108 -8.75 9.56 -0.94
CA LEU A 108 -9.37 10.52 -1.84
C LEU A 108 -10.81 10.11 -2.22
N ASN A 109 -11.05 8.82 -2.47
CA ASN A 109 -12.39 8.32 -2.75
C ASN A 109 -13.31 8.37 -1.51
N LEU A 110 -12.76 8.18 -0.31
CA LEU A 110 -13.52 8.36 0.94
C LEU A 110 -13.86 9.85 1.19
N VAL A 111 -12.97 10.77 0.85
CA VAL A 111 -13.27 12.22 0.86
C VAL A 111 -14.38 12.52 -0.16
N ALA A 112 -14.28 12.00 -1.38
CA ALA A 112 -15.32 12.15 -2.39
C ALA A 112 -16.69 11.64 -1.92
N LEU A 113 -16.71 10.49 -1.24
CA LEU A 113 -17.90 9.96 -0.58
C LEU A 113 -18.47 10.93 0.45
N THR A 114 -17.64 11.52 1.32
CA THR A 114 -18.12 12.48 2.34
C THR A 114 -18.65 13.79 1.77
N VAL A 115 -18.15 14.21 0.61
CA VAL A 115 -18.53 15.49 -0.01
C VAL A 115 -19.74 15.32 -0.93
N GLU A 116 -19.69 14.34 -1.83
CA GLU A 116 -20.68 14.19 -2.91
C GLU A 116 -21.66 13.04 -2.65
N HIS A 117 -21.48 12.25 -1.60
CA HIS A 117 -22.42 11.19 -1.17
C HIS A 117 -22.63 10.08 -2.22
N ASN A 118 -21.66 9.93 -3.12
CA ASN A 118 -21.66 8.91 -4.16
C ASN A 118 -21.20 7.55 -3.60
N TRP A 119 -22.14 6.61 -3.46
CA TRP A 119 -21.86 5.27 -2.90
C TRP A 119 -20.77 4.50 -3.65
N TRP A 120 -20.60 4.71 -4.96
CA TRP A 120 -19.61 4.00 -5.75
C TRP A 120 -18.17 4.42 -5.40
N SER A 121 -17.96 5.61 -4.83
CA SER A 121 -16.64 6.00 -4.30
C SER A 121 -16.22 5.11 -3.13
N LEU A 122 -17.18 4.66 -2.31
CA LEU A 122 -16.92 3.65 -1.28
C LEU A 122 -16.50 2.31 -1.88
N ALA A 123 -17.14 1.89 -2.98
CA ALA A 123 -16.78 0.66 -3.67
C ALA A 123 -15.35 0.70 -4.24
N VAL A 124 -14.94 1.84 -4.81
CA VAL A 124 -13.56 2.05 -5.29
C VAL A 124 -12.57 2.01 -4.13
N ALA A 125 -12.84 2.73 -3.03
CA ALA A 125 -12.00 2.69 -1.84
C ALA A 125 -11.88 1.27 -1.26
N GLY A 126 -12.99 0.53 -1.20
CA GLY A 126 -13.01 -0.87 -0.77
C GLY A 126 -12.17 -1.79 -1.67
N GLY A 127 -12.23 -1.60 -2.99
CA GLY A 127 -11.38 -2.32 -3.95
C GLY A 127 -9.89 -2.04 -3.74
N LEU A 128 -9.52 -0.79 -3.47
CA LEU A 128 -8.13 -0.40 -3.17
C LEU A 128 -7.65 -0.99 -1.83
N VAL A 129 -8.48 -0.96 -0.79
CA VAL A 129 -8.17 -1.61 0.50
C VAL A 129 -7.99 -3.12 0.32
N PHE A 130 -8.84 -3.76 -0.49
CA PHE A 130 -8.69 -5.17 -0.81
C PHE A 130 -7.34 -5.44 -1.52
N LEU A 131 -6.96 -4.59 -2.48
CA LEU A 131 -5.67 -4.70 -3.16
C LEU A 131 -4.49 -4.54 -2.19
N MET A 132 -4.58 -3.60 -1.23
CA MET A 132 -3.60 -3.44 -0.16
C MET A 132 -3.46 -4.71 0.69
N LEU A 133 -4.58 -5.37 1.04
CA LEU A 133 -4.56 -6.63 1.80
C LEU A 133 -3.88 -7.77 1.03
N VAL A 134 -4.12 -7.88 -0.29
CA VAL A 134 -3.47 -8.89 -1.15
C VAL A 134 -1.95 -8.69 -1.21
N GLN A 135 -1.49 -7.45 -1.05
CA GLN A 135 -0.07 -7.08 -1.09
C GLN A 135 0.65 -7.17 0.26
N MET A 136 -0.02 -7.65 1.31
CA MET A 136 0.61 -7.80 2.62
C MET A 136 1.97 -8.52 2.53
N PRO A 137 3.01 -7.98 3.18
CA PRO A 137 4.33 -8.58 3.18
C PRO A 137 4.29 -9.89 3.99
N THR A 138 4.70 -10.98 3.36
CA THR A 138 4.85 -12.28 4.02
C THR A 138 6.31 -12.68 4.06
N LEU A 139 6.68 -13.51 5.04
CA LEU A 139 8.06 -13.97 5.20
C LEU A 139 8.59 -14.60 3.91
N THR A 140 7.79 -15.47 3.30
CA THR A 140 8.13 -16.15 2.04
C THR A 140 8.39 -15.17 0.90
N ARG A 141 7.54 -14.14 0.72
CA ARG A 141 7.71 -13.14 -0.35
C ARG A 141 9.00 -12.33 -0.17
N VAL A 142 9.34 -12.01 1.08
CA VAL A 142 10.55 -11.25 1.40
C VAL A 142 11.79 -12.09 1.17
N GLN A 143 11.82 -13.33 1.66
CA GLN A 143 12.93 -14.26 1.47
C GLN A 143 13.21 -14.53 -0.02
N GLN A 144 12.17 -14.88 -0.79
CA GLN A 144 12.29 -15.12 -2.22
C GLN A 144 12.85 -13.90 -2.95
N TRP A 145 12.42 -12.68 -2.58
CA TRP A 145 12.95 -11.48 -3.20
C TRP A 145 14.42 -11.25 -2.85
N ILE A 146 14.83 -11.50 -1.61
CA ILE A 146 16.24 -11.38 -1.17
C ILE A 146 17.12 -12.37 -1.94
N GLU A 147 16.72 -13.63 -2.02
CA GLU A 147 17.45 -14.69 -2.74
C GLU A 147 17.69 -14.30 -4.21
N ILE A 148 16.66 -13.79 -4.89
CA ILE A 148 16.78 -13.32 -6.28
C ILE A 148 17.79 -12.17 -6.40
N GLN A 149 17.83 -11.23 -5.45
CA GLN A 149 18.79 -10.12 -5.51
C GLN A 149 20.22 -10.58 -5.23
N GLN A 150 20.42 -11.54 -4.33
CA GLN A 150 21.74 -12.10 -4.05
C GLN A 150 22.32 -12.82 -5.27
N MET A 151 21.52 -13.65 -5.94
CA MET A 151 21.92 -14.33 -7.18
C MET A 151 22.28 -13.36 -8.32
N ASN A 152 21.60 -12.22 -8.41
CA ASN A 152 21.89 -11.21 -9.44
C ASN A 152 23.14 -10.36 -9.14
N SER A 153 23.70 -10.47 -7.92
CA SER A 153 24.90 -9.73 -7.49
C SER A 153 26.20 -10.53 -7.64
N GLU A 154 26.11 -11.83 -7.91
CA GLU A 154 27.23 -12.74 -8.23
C GLU A 154 27.57 -12.71 -9.73
#